data_AF-A0A1E5LJ38-F1
#
_entry.id   AF-A0A1E5LJ38-F1
#
_cell.length_a   1.000
_cell.length_b   1.000
_cell.length_c   1.000
_cell.angle_alpha   90.00
_cell.angle_beta   90.00
_cell.angle_gamma   90.00
#
_symmetry.space_group_name_H-M   'P 1'
#
loop_
_entity.id
_entity.type
_entity.pdbx_description
1 polymer ?
#
loop_
_entity_poly.entity_id
_entity_poly.type
_entity_poly.pdbx_seq_one_letter_code
_entity_poly.pdbx_strand_id
1 'polypeptide(L)'
;MLKKWTLMLALVIAIANMTPSSALADGKYIESKWFTYHWSQMKAPEKEWYCEGERCGWLEWTGESETLIGGDRFTAEYSGWIWSN
;
A
#
# COMPACT_ATOMS: atom_id res chain seq x y z
N MET A 1 -26.41 33.45 -32.88
CA MET A 1 -26.86 32.63 -31.72
C MET A 1 -25.86 31.54 -31.28
N LEU A 2 -24.61 31.52 -31.79
CA LEU A 2 -23.63 30.48 -31.45
C LEU A 2 -22.92 30.66 -30.08
N LYS A 3 -22.90 31.86 -29.49
CA LYS A 3 -22.07 32.16 -28.30
C LYS A 3 -22.53 31.48 -27.00
N LYS A 4 -23.82 31.15 -26.85
CA LYS A 4 -24.36 30.57 -25.60
C LYS A 4 -23.93 29.11 -25.40
N TRP A 5 -23.83 28.35 -26.49
CA TRP A 5 -23.48 26.93 -26.45
C TRP A 5 -22.00 26.71 -26.14
N THR A 6 -21.12 27.59 -26.62
CA THR A 6 -19.68 27.53 -26.33
C THR A 6 -19.38 27.77 -24.85
N LEU A 7 -20.12 28.68 -24.20
CA LEU A 7 -19.97 28.96 -22.77
C LEU A 7 -20.44 27.79 -21.89
N MET A 8 -21.55 27.13 -22.27
CA MET A 8 -22.04 25.94 -21.56
C MET A 8 -21.05 24.78 -21.64
N LEU A 9 -20.45 24.55 -22.83
CA LEU A 9 -19.49 23.46 -23.00
C LEU A 9 -18.19 23.70 -22.21
N ALA A 10 -17.69 24.93 -22.19
CA ALA A 10 -16.52 25.30 -21.39
C ALA A 10 -16.76 25.14 -19.88
N LEU A 11 -17.98 25.45 -19.41
CA LEU A 11 -18.36 25.27 -18.01
C LEU A 11 -18.41 23.80 -17.60
N VAL A 12 -18.95 22.92 -18.46
CA VAL A 12 -19.00 21.47 -18.21
C VAL A 12 -17.58 20.87 -18.16
N ILE A 13 -16.68 21.30 -19.04
CA ILE A 13 -15.28 20.86 -19.05
C ILE A 13 -14.53 21.36 -17.80
N ALA A 14 -14.79 22.58 -17.33
CA ALA A 14 -14.20 23.10 -16.11
C ALA A 14 -14.65 22.29 -14.88
N ILE A 15 -15.92 21.92 -14.77
CA ILE A 15 -16.45 21.13 -13.65
C ILE A 15 -15.87 19.70 -13.65
N ALA A 16 -15.72 19.07 -14.82
CA ALA A 16 -15.13 17.74 -14.94
C ALA A 16 -13.62 17.71 -14.60
N ASN A 17 -12.92 18.84 -14.70
CA ASN A 17 -11.52 18.97 -14.26
C ASN A 17 -11.38 19.45 -12.81
N MET A 18 -12.49 19.78 -12.14
CA MET A 18 -12.52 20.15 -10.72
C MET A 18 -12.88 18.98 -9.80
N THR A 19 -13.23 17.80 -10.34
CA THR A 19 -13.16 16.58 -9.53
C THR A 19 -11.70 16.31 -9.22
N PRO A 20 -11.26 16.34 -7.95
CA PRO A 20 -9.95 15.80 -7.62
C PRO A 20 -9.89 14.37 -8.15
N SER A 21 -9.01 14.20 -9.13
CA SER A 21 -8.50 12.93 -9.62
C SER A 21 -8.32 12.00 -8.43
N SER A 22 -9.03 10.87 -8.44
CA SER A 22 -8.95 9.82 -7.42
C SER A 22 -9.07 10.33 -5.98
N ALA A 23 -10.14 9.96 -5.30
CA ALA A 23 -9.97 9.62 -3.90
C ALA A 23 -8.92 8.48 -3.84
N LEU A 24 -7.64 8.82 -3.76
CA LEU A 24 -6.76 8.07 -2.88
C LEU A 24 -7.40 8.27 -1.51
N ALA A 25 -8.27 7.34 -1.15
CA ALA A 25 -8.85 7.27 0.18
C ALA A 25 -7.71 7.44 1.18
N ASP A 26 -7.88 8.37 2.11
CA ASP A 26 -6.92 8.75 3.14
C ASP A 26 -5.87 7.67 3.45
N GLY A 27 -4.59 7.97 3.15
CA GLY A 27 -3.44 7.36 3.81
C GLY A 27 -3.08 5.92 3.46
N LYS A 28 -3.58 5.33 2.37
CA LYS A 28 -3.32 3.91 2.05
C LYS A 28 -2.19 3.73 1.02
N TYR A 29 -0.98 3.41 1.48
CA TYR A 29 0.13 2.90 0.64
C TYR A 29 0.39 1.42 0.95
N ILE A 30 0.57 0.60 -0.09
CA ILE A 30 0.93 -0.82 0.03
C ILE A 30 2.46 -0.89 0.11
N GLU A 31 3.01 -1.18 1.28
CA GLU A 31 4.45 -1.45 1.44
C GLU A 31 4.68 -2.96 1.55
N SER A 32 5.61 -3.49 0.76
CA SER A 32 6.17 -4.83 0.94
C SER A 32 7.42 -4.76 1.81
N LYS A 33 7.52 -5.63 2.82
CA LYS A 33 8.68 -5.72 3.70
C LYS A 33 9.10 -7.16 3.96
N TRP A 34 10.42 -7.37 4.00
CA TRP A 34 11.03 -8.66 4.26
C TRP A 34 11.47 -8.76 5.73
N PHE A 35 11.03 -9.83 6.40
CA PHE A 35 11.42 -10.16 7.77
C PHE A 35 12.21 -11.45 7.79
N THR A 36 13.27 -11.50 8.61
CA THR A 36 14.10 -12.70 8.76
C THR A 36 13.73 -13.41 10.05
N TYR A 37 13.38 -14.69 9.95
CA TYR A 37 13.08 -15.57 11.07
C TYR A 37 14.11 -16.68 11.16
N HIS A 38 14.26 -17.22 12.37
CA HIS A 38 15.04 -18.42 12.61
C HIS A 38 14.16 -19.67 12.44
N TRP A 39 14.74 -20.77 11.97
CA TRP A 39 14.04 -22.06 11.73
C TRP A 39 13.36 -22.68 12.95
N SER A 40 13.65 -22.19 14.16
CA SER A 40 12.86 -22.52 15.35
C SER A 40 11.39 -22.13 15.21
N GLN A 41 11.10 -21.10 14.40
CA GLN A 41 9.76 -20.71 13.97
C GLN A 41 9.48 -21.53 12.70
N MET A 42 8.90 -22.73 12.81
CA MET A 42 8.69 -23.66 11.68
C MET A 42 7.90 -23.06 10.50
N LYS A 43 7.28 -21.89 10.66
CA LYS A 43 6.50 -21.15 9.66
C LYS A 43 6.60 -19.65 9.93
N ALA A 44 6.56 -18.83 8.87
CA ALA A 44 6.35 -17.39 8.98
C ALA A 44 4.99 -17.09 9.67
N PRO A 45 4.91 -16.13 10.61
CA PRO A 45 3.65 -15.63 11.12
C PRO A 45 2.72 -15.16 10.00
N GLU A 46 1.40 -15.28 10.15
CA GLU A 46 0.45 -14.78 9.15
C GLU A 46 0.37 -13.25 9.10
N LYS A 47 0.72 -12.60 10.22
CA LYS A 47 0.76 -11.15 10.36
C LYS A 47 2.01 -10.72 11.10
N GLU A 48 2.58 -9.60 10.67
CA GLU A 48 3.75 -8.99 11.28
C GLU A 48 3.48 -7.52 11.57
N TRP A 49 3.83 -7.04 12.75
CA TRP A 49 3.69 -5.62 13.09
C TRP A 49 4.91 -4.86 12.58
N TYR A 50 4.67 -3.75 11.89
CA TYR A 50 5.74 -2.92 11.34
C TYR A 50 5.48 -1.44 11.60
N CYS A 51 6.57 -0.71 11.87
CA CYS A 51 6.57 0.73 12.02
C CYS A 51 7.71 1.36 11.21
N GLU A 52 7.39 2.42 10.46
CA GLU A 52 8.37 3.28 9.78
C GLU A 52 8.14 4.74 10.18
N GLY A 53 8.95 5.22 11.12
CA GLY A 53 8.75 6.53 11.76
C GLY A 53 7.50 6.51 12.63
N GLU A 54 6.60 7.48 12.42
CA GLU A 54 5.31 7.58 13.12
C GLU A 54 4.21 6.71 12.52
N ARG A 55 4.51 5.99 11.43
CA ARG A 55 3.56 5.15 10.71
C ARG A 55 3.67 3.72 11.19
N CYS A 56 2.58 3.09 11.64
CA CYS A 56 2.57 1.70 12.06
C CYS A 56 1.34 0.93 11.54
N GLY A 57 1.49 -0.39 11.37
CA GLY A 57 0.39 -1.24 10.94
C GLY A 57 0.73 -2.72 10.97
N TRP A 58 -0.31 -3.54 10.78
CA TRP A 58 -0.16 -4.98 10.57
C TRP A 58 0.03 -5.24 9.07
N LEU A 59 1.13 -5.92 8.74
CA LEU A 59 1.38 -6.46 7.42
C LEU A 59 0.95 -7.93 7.39
N GLU A 60 0.45 -8.40 6.26
CA GLU A 60 -0.02 -9.77 6.08
C GLU A 60 0.98 -10.55 5.21
N TRP A 61 1.23 -11.81 5.55
CA TRP A 61 2.18 -12.65 4.83
C TRP A 61 1.69 -12.89 3.40
N THR A 62 2.55 -12.62 2.41
CA THR A 62 2.19 -12.75 0.99
C THR A 62 2.31 -14.20 0.47
N GLY A 63 2.89 -15.09 1.27
CA GLY A 63 3.20 -16.47 0.85
C GLY A 63 4.59 -16.62 0.24
N GLU A 64 5.31 -15.52 -0.02
CA GLU A 64 6.67 -15.55 -0.53
C GLU A 64 7.67 -15.74 0.62
N SER A 65 8.61 -16.67 0.44
CA SER A 65 9.71 -16.87 1.39
C SER A 65 10.96 -17.39 0.69
N GLU A 66 12.13 -16.96 1.17
CA GLU A 66 13.42 -17.42 0.69
C GLU A 66 14.21 -18.05 1.84
N THR A 67 14.89 -19.16 1.57
CA THR A 67 15.78 -19.78 2.56
C THR A 67 17.19 -19.23 2.39
N LEU A 68 17.78 -18.70 3.47
CA LEU A 68 19.15 -18.19 3.43
C LEU A 68 20.15 -19.36 3.48
N ILE A 69 21.22 -19.27 2.69
CA ILE A 69 22.28 -20.28 2.62
C ILE A 69 22.89 -20.47 4.01
N GLY A 70 22.76 -21.68 4.57
CA GLY A 70 23.15 -21.98 5.96
C GLY A 70 22.01 -22.54 6.83
N GLY A 71 20.78 -22.63 6.32
CA GLY A 71 19.73 -23.53 6.84
C GLY A 71 19.03 -23.13 8.15
N ASP A 72 19.56 -22.16 8.89
CA ASP A 72 19.00 -21.77 10.19
C ASP A 72 18.05 -20.56 10.14
N ARG A 73 17.92 -19.92 8.96
CA ARG A 73 17.10 -18.73 8.75
C ARG A 73 16.33 -18.76 7.44
N PHE A 74 15.16 -18.13 7.43
CA PHE A 74 14.39 -17.83 6.23
C PHE A 74 13.89 -16.39 6.28
N THR A 75 13.70 -15.80 5.11
CA THR A 75 13.06 -14.49 4.94
C THR A 75 11.67 -14.68 4.39
N ALA A 76 10.70 -13.89 4.87
CA ALA A 76 9.33 -13.89 4.38
C ALA A 76 8.90 -12.47 4.03
N GLU A 77 8.16 -12.33 2.94
CA GLU A 77 7.62 -11.05 2.48
C GLU A 77 6.22 -10.84 3.07
N TYR A 78 5.99 -9.63 3.55
CA TYR A 78 4.71 -9.18 4.06
C TYR A 78 4.30 -7.92 3.33
N SER A 79 3.02 -7.82 2.97
CA SER A 79 2.45 -6.61 2.38
C SER A 79 1.25 -6.17 3.18
N GLY A 80 1.02 -4.87 3.25
CA GLY A 80 -0.13 -4.35 3.97
C GLY A 80 -0.18 -2.84 4.00
N TRP A 81 -1.12 -2.35 4.80
CA TRP A 81 -1.33 -0.93 5.01
C TRP A 81 -0.69 -0.50 6.32
N ILE A 82 0.14 0.53 6.26
CA ILE A 82 0.74 1.16 7.44
C ILE A 82 0.03 2.50 7.63
N TRP A 83 -0.54 2.71 8.81
CA TRP A 83 -1.28 3.93 9.14
C TRP A 83 -0.30 4.99 9.64
N SER A 84 -0.43 6.25 9.20
CA SER A 84 0.14 7.38 9.93
C SER A 84 -0.75 7.74 11.11
N ASN A 85 -0.16 7.93 12.29
CA ASN A 85 -0.85 8.57 13.42
C ASN A 85 -1.27 10.00 13.08
#